data_AF-A0A7Y5VRM7-F1
#
_entry.id   AF-A0A7Y5VRM7-F1
#
_cell.length_a   1.000
_cell.length_b   1.000
_cell.length_c   1.000
_cell.angle_alpha   90.00
_cell.angle_beta   90.00
_cell.angle_gamma   90.00
#
_symmetry.space_group_name_H-M   'P 1'
#
loop_
_entity.id
_entity.type
_entity.pdbx_description
1 polymer ?
#
loop_
_entity_poly.entity_id
_entity_poly.type
_entity_poly.pdbx_seq_one_letter_code
_entity_poly.pdbx_strand_id
1 'polypeptide(L)'
;MDRGTALVDHAIHTSIRGPMGTGYRLTAVSPGVGRDDQREIVRRAPSHGNLCGEDEDAEGFAAFPLTGGRCALFLSRHAGREPTARGGLRVLTRVFILDDDLQRRLTYDPFRARRVLMDRPGLRPTDPTTGRLAPLSVTDEELRRSADRPAARLKRSLTQVPTLLNLLSAILHRRRTLLPEGDASIELMEAAVAAAPAGLRRGLSFTCGMRHAPQRDADILCLDAGGAELEALQNDRGYAVLDRAGFTAGGGEFDPWLNLARRCWTLGRAGGLHEAADDLLDESMPESLKRISALLMKLDEVDAADLPRLENLIRFAAEAEPLGAVEDRLRTRLLDRAARRKSALLAEEAPTIVNI
;
A
#
# COMPACT_ATOMS: atom_id res chain seq x y z
N MET A 1 -30.44 0.58 7.49
CA MET A 1 -29.32 0.30 6.55
C MET A 1 -28.50 -0.79 7.20
N ASP A 2 -28.36 -1.91 6.51
CA ASP A 2 -27.64 -3.07 6.98
C ASP A 2 -26.16 -2.68 7.14
N ARG A 3 -25.67 -2.57 8.38
CA ARG A 3 -24.35 -1.97 8.70
C ARG A 3 -23.15 -2.80 8.20
N GLY A 4 -23.39 -3.92 7.51
CA GLY A 4 -22.37 -4.88 7.14
C GLY A 4 -21.90 -4.89 5.68
N THR A 5 -22.42 -4.01 4.81
CA THR A 5 -22.07 -4.03 3.36
C THR A 5 -21.76 -2.62 2.83
N ALA A 6 -20.64 -2.48 2.13
CA ALA A 6 -20.29 -1.31 1.32
C ALA A 6 -20.62 -1.56 -0.16
N LEU A 7 -20.98 -0.51 -0.91
CA LEU A 7 -21.10 -0.57 -2.35
C LEU A 7 -19.86 0.01 -3.01
N VAL A 8 -19.39 -0.62 -4.09
CA VAL A 8 -18.25 -0.19 -4.89
C VAL A 8 -18.72 0.03 -6.31
N ASP A 9 -18.62 1.28 -6.74
CA ASP A 9 -18.80 1.62 -8.14
C ASP A 9 -17.59 1.15 -8.95
N HIS A 10 -17.84 0.76 -10.19
CA HIS A 10 -16.79 0.41 -11.13
C HIS A 10 -17.11 0.81 -12.57
N ALA A 11 -16.09 0.76 -13.40
CA ALA A 11 -16.15 0.98 -14.83
C ALA A 11 -15.21 0.02 -15.58
N ILE A 12 -15.46 -0.14 -16.88
CA ILE A 12 -14.61 -0.89 -17.80
C ILE A 12 -14.17 0.03 -18.92
N HIS A 13 -12.86 0.15 -19.11
CA HIS A 13 -12.20 0.92 -20.14
C HIS A 13 -11.41 0.00 -21.07
N THR A 14 -11.74 0.00 -22.36
CA THR A 14 -11.02 -0.81 -23.34
C THR A 14 -11.29 -0.33 -24.77
N SER A 15 -10.53 -0.89 -25.73
CA SER A 15 -10.71 -0.64 -27.16
C SER A 15 -11.88 -1.45 -27.72
N ILE A 16 -12.86 -0.75 -28.28
CA ILE A 16 -14.00 -1.37 -28.97
C ILE A 16 -14.25 -0.69 -30.33
N ARG A 17 -14.74 -1.48 -31.29
CA ARG A 17 -15.24 -0.96 -32.56
C ARG A 17 -16.57 -0.27 -32.34
N GLY A 18 -16.74 0.92 -32.92
CA GLY A 18 -18.03 1.59 -33.00
C GLY A 18 -18.21 2.31 -34.33
N PRO A 19 -19.35 2.99 -34.52
CA PRO A 19 -19.69 3.64 -35.78
C PRO A 19 -18.67 4.69 -36.23
N MET A 20 -17.99 5.36 -35.29
CA MET A 20 -16.99 6.40 -35.55
C MET A 20 -15.54 5.86 -35.58
N GLY A 21 -15.36 4.54 -35.61
CA GLY A 21 -14.05 3.89 -35.63
C GLY A 21 -13.72 3.10 -34.36
N THR A 22 -12.44 2.75 -34.23
CA THR A 22 -11.90 1.97 -33.13
C THR A 22 -11.15 2.89 -32.17
N GLY A 23 -11.43 2.76 -30.88
CA GLY A 23 -10.76 3.56 -29.87
C GLY A 23 -11.06 3.11 -28.45
N TYR A 24 -10.21 3.56 -27.54
CA TYR A 24 -10.33 3.35 -26.10
C TYR A 24 -11.38 4.30 -25.52
N ARG A 25 -12.30 3.72 -24.76
CA ARG A 25 -13.39 4.44 -24.08
C ARG A 25 -13.92 3.60 -22.93
N LEU A 26 -14.75 4.23 -22.09
CA LEU A 26 -15.56 3.48 -21.14
C LEU A 26 -16.64 2.73 -21.91
N THR A 27 -16.64 1.40 -21.80
CA THR A 27 -17.63 0.53 -22.45
C THR A 27 -18.76 0.18 -21.51
N ALA A 28 -18.50 0.21 -20.21
CA ALA A 28 -19.50 -0.02 -19.18
C ALA A 28 -19.19 0.78 -17.91
N VAL A 29 -20.24 1.28 -17.26
CA VAL A 29 -20.16 2.05 -16.01
C VAL A 29 -21.30 1.67 -15.07
N SER A 30 -21.01 1.67 -13.78
CA SER A 30 -22.04 1.59 -12.73
C SER A 30 -22.65 2.97 -12.43
N PRO A 31 -23.83 3.05 -11.79
CA PRO A 31 -24.58 4.30 -11.65
C PRO A 31 -23.89 5.40 -10.85
N GLY A 32 -23.06 5.07 -9.86
CA GLY A 32 -22.38 6.07 -9.02
C GLY A 32 -21.10 6.64 -9.63
N VAL A 33 -20.69 6.17 -10.83
CA VAL A 33 -19.60 6.76 -11.60
C VAL A 33 -20.08 8.04 -12.30
N GLY A 34 -19.99 9.16 -11.58
CA GLY A 34 -20.32 10.50 -12.07
C GLY A 34 -19.46 10.96 -13.25
N ARG A 35 -19.89 12.01 -13.96
CA ARG A 35 -19.22 12.51 -15.17
C ARG A 35 -17.79 13.01 -14.94
N ASP A 36 -17.46 13.43 -13.72
CA ASP A 36 -16.11 13.89 -13.39
C ASP A 36 -15.16 12.69 -13.28
N ASP A 37 -15.55 11.67 -12.52
CA ASP A 37 -14.86 10.37 -12.43
C ASP A 37 -14.67 9.73 -13.81
N GLN A 38 -15.76 9.50 -14.55
CA GLN A 38 -15.85 9.87 -15.96
C GLN A 38 -14.55 10.20 -16.71
N ARG A 39 -14.32 11.50 -16.74
CA ARG A 39 -13.23 12.16 -17.46
C ARG A 39 -11.88 11.81 -16.86
N GLU A 40 -11.78 11.71 -15.53
CA GLU A 40 -10.53 11.34 -14.87
C GLU A 40 -10.09 9.92 -15.18
N ILE A 41 -11.04 8.98 -15.25
CA ILE A 41 -10.78 7.60 -15.62
C ILE A 41 -10.27 7.51 -17.05
N VAL A 42 -10.97 8.13 -18.00
CA VAL A 42 -10.55 8.11 -19.42
C VAL A 42 -9.16 8.75 -19.60
N ARG A 43 -8.87 9.83 -18.86
CA ARG A 43 -7.58 10.51 -18.91
C ARG A 43 -6.43 9.64 -18.38
N ARG A 44 -6.66 8.84 -17.35
CA ARG A 44 -5.60 8.07 -16.66
C ARG A 44 -5.48 6.63 -17.14
N ALA A 45 -6.55 6.05 -17.66
CA ALA A 45 -6.56 4.65 -18.06
C ALA A 45 -5.53 4.37 -19.17
N PRO A 46 -4.81 3.23 -19.10
CA PRO A 46 -3.87 2.87 -20.15
C PRO A 46 -4.58 2.57 -21.47
N SER A 47 -3.91 2.92 -22.56
CA SER A 47 -4.30 2.59 -23.93
C SER A 47 -3.42 1.47 -24.51
N HIS A 48 -3.40 1.33 -25.83
CA HIS A 48 -2.56 0.36 -26.53
C HIS A 48 -1.08 0.50 -26.13
N GLY A 49 -0.39 -0.63 -25.95
CA GLY A 49 1.05 -0.69 -25.63
C GLY A 49 1.46 -0.04 -24.30
N ASN A 50 0.51 0.30 -23.41
CA ASN A 50 0.82 0.99 -22.16
C ASN A 50 1.14 0.05 -20.98
N LEU A 51 1.10 -1.26 -21.17
CA LEU A 51 1.63 -2.19 -20.16
C LEU A 51 3.14 -2.36 -20.37
N CYS A 52 3.87 -2.56 -19.28
CA CYS A 52 5.30 -2.82 -19.33
C CYS A 52 5.57 -4.19 -19.96
N GLY A 53 4.88 -5.23 -19.49
CA GLY A 53 4.98 -6.58 -20.04
C GLY A 53 4.32 -6.73 -21.42
N GLU A 54 5.00 -7.47 -22.29
CA GLU A 54 4.54 -7.78 -23.66
C GLU A 54 3.69 -9.06 -23.73
N ASP A 55 3.79 -9.92 -22.71
CA ASP A 55 3.06 -11.19 -22.63
C ASP A 55 1.56 -10.99 -22.41
N GLU A 56 0.72 -11.92 -22.87
CA GLU A 56 -0.74 -11.85 -22.72
C GLU A 56 -1.21 -11.79 -21.26
N ASP A 57 -0.38 -12.25 -20.32
CA ASP A 57 -0.63 -12.26 -18.89
C ASP A 57 -0.12 -11.01 -18.17
N ALA A 58 0.47 -10.04 -18.88
CA ALA A 58 0.96 -8.82 -18.26
C ALA A 58 -0.17 -8.05 -17.55
N GLU A 59 0.08 -7.67 -16.30
CA GLU A 59 -0.84 -6.93 -15.44
C GLU A 59 -0.27 -5.55 -15.10
N GLY A 60 -1.14 -4.56 -15.05
CA GLY A 60 -0.85 -3.26 -14.46
C GLY A 60 -1.80 -2.96 -13.31
N PHE A 61 -1.28 -2.40 -12.23
CA PHE A 61 -2.07 -1.93 -11.09
C PHE A 61 -1.74 -0.47 -10.79
N ALA A 62 -2.77 0.35 -10.58
CA ALA A 62 -2.56 1.75 -10.22
C ALA A 62 -3.65 2.25 -9.27
N ALA A 63 -3.31 3.23 -8.45
CA ALA A 63 -4.23 3.90 -7.54
C ALA A 63 -4.12 5.41 -7.72
N PHE A 64 -5.26 6.10 -7.78
CA PHE A 64 -5.29 7.55 -7.91
C PHE A 64 -6.39 8.19 -7.05
N PRO A 65 -6.09 9.27 -6.31
CA PRO A 65 -7.14 10.12 -5.78
C PRO A 65 -7.89 10.81 -6.94
N LEU A 66 -9.21 10.88 -6.81
CA LEU A 66 -10.10 11.63 -7.68
C LEU A 66 -10.39 12.99 -7.06
N THR A 67 -10.76 13.96 -7.89
CA THR A 67 -11.06 15.35 -7.47
C THR A 67 -12.15 15.41 -6.40
N GLY A 68 -13.11 14.47 -6.44
CA GLY A 68 -14.19 14.35 -5.45
C GLY A 68 -13.81 13.68 -4.13
N GLY A 69 -12.52 13.43 -3.85
CA GLY A 69 -12.05 12.78 -2.62
C GLY A 69 -12.18 11.25 -2.60
N ARG A 70 -12.73 10.66 -3.67
CA ARG A 70 -12.76 9.21 -3.89
C ARG A 70 -11.39 8.70 -4.36
N CYS A 71 -11.16 7.40 -4.28
CA CYS A 71 -9.98 6.76 -4.86
C CYS A 71 -10.38 5.83 -6.00
N ALA A 72 -9.66 5.90 -7.11
CA ALA A 72 -9.83 5.00 -8.25
C ALA A 72 -8.67 4.00 -8.32
N LEU A 73 -9.00 2.71 -8.35
CA LEU A 73 -8.08 1.60 -8.52
C LEU A 73 -8.21 1.02 -9.92
N PHE A 74 -7.11 1.00 -10.66
CA PHE A 74 -7.05 0.54 -12.04
C PHE A 74 -6.37 -0.83 -12.07
N LEU A 75 -7.09 -1.85 -12.50
CA LEU A 75 -6.55 -3.15 -12.87
C LEU A 75 -6.55 -3.26 -14.39
N SER A 76 -5.37 -3.34 -14.99
CA SER A 76 -5.21 -3.47 -16.43
C SER A 76 -4.55 -4.78 -16.78
N ARG A 77 -5.00 -5.38 -17.88
CA ARG A 77 -4.39 -6.58 -18.46
C ARG A 77 -4.56 -6.58 -19.96
N HIS A 78 -3.81 -7.40 -20.66
CA HIS A 78 -4.14 -7.71 -22.04
C HIS A 78 -5.41 -8.58 -22.11
N ALA A 79 -6.20 -8.35 -23.16
CA ALA A 79 -7.51 -8.96 -23.37
C ALA A 79 -7.69 -9.28 -24.87
N GLY A 80 -6.77 -10.08 -25.40
CA GLY A 80 -6.70 -10.47 -26.79
C GLY A 80 -6.09 -9.40 -27.70
N ARG A 81 -6.22 -9.61 -29.01
CA ARG A 81 -5.65 -8.69 -30.02
C ARG A 81 -6.44 -7.40 -30.11
N GLU A 82 -5.73 -6.31 -30.40
CA GLU A 82 -6.39 -5.04 -30.69
C GLU A 82 -7.26 -5.16 -31.95
N PRO A 83 -8.51 -4.63 -31.95
CA PRO A 83 -9.38 -4.66 -33.13
C PRO A 83 -8.90 -3.77 -34.30
N THR A 84 -7.69 -3.20 -34.20
CA THR A 84 -7.04 -2.33 -35.20
C THR A 84 -6.19 -3.14 -36.19
N ALA A 85 -5.90 -2.57 -37.36
CA ALA A 85 -4.99 -3.18 -38.33
C ALA A 85 -3.50 -3.10 -37.92
N ARG A 86 -3.18 -2.37 -36.83
CA ARG A 86 -1.80 -2.17 -36.36
C ARG A 86 -1.25 -3.36 -35.57
N GLY A 87 -2.13 -4.29 -35.18
CA GLY A 87 -1.74 -5.45 -34.38
C GLY A 87 -1.50 -5.10 -32.91
N GLY A 88 -0.83 -6.00 -32.21
CA GLY A 88 -0.57 -5.92 -30.77
C GLY A 88 -1.78 -6.25 -29.90
N LEU A 89 -1.58 -6.11 -28.59
CA LEU A 89 -2.54 -6.55 -27.59
C LEU A 89 -3.45 -5.40 -27.14
N ARG A 90 -4.74 -5.73 -27.00
CA ARG A 90 -5.75 -4.84 -26.44
C ARG A 90 -5.61 -4.83 -24.93
N VAL A 91 -5.48 -3.64 -24.37
CA VAL A 91 -5.57 -3.44 -22.92
C VAL A 91 -7.03 -3.32 -22.50
N LEU A 92 -7.42 -4.10 -21.49
CA LEU A 92 -8.69 -3.94 -20.78
C LEU A 92 -8.37 -3.51 -19.35
N THR A 93 -8.94 -2.38 -18.96
CA THR A 93 -8.83 -1.83 -17.61
C THR A 93 -10.17 -1.87 -16.90
N ARG A 94 -10.21 -2.56 -15.76
CA ARG A 94 -11.32 -2.46 -14.80
C ARG A 94 -10.95 -1.45 -13.74
N VAL A 95 -11.84 -0.48 -13.52
CA VAL A 95 -11.63 0.59 -12.55
C VAL A 95 -12.62 0.44 -11.42
N PHE A 96 -12.15 0.39 -10.19
CA PHE A 96 -12.97 0.40 -8.98
C PHE A 96 -12.88 1.76 -8.31
N ILE A 97 -14.00 2.29 -7.83
CA ILE A 97 -14.08 3.60 -7.20
C ILE A 97 -14.52 3.40 -5.75
N LEU A 98 -13.65 3.82 -4.83
CA LEU A 98 -13.86 3.72 -3.41
C LEU A 98 -14.25 5.08 -2.86
N ASP A 99 -15.37 5.15 -2.14
CA ASP A 99 -15.69 6.32 -1.35
C ASP A 99 -14.79 6.41 -0.10
N ASP A 100 -14.94 7.49 0.66
CA ASP A 100 -14.10 7.75 1.83
C ASP A 100 -14.39 6.78 2.99
N ASP A 101 -15.64 6.29 3.14
CA ASP A 101 -15.99 5.30 4.18
C ASP A 101 -15.29 3.97 3.93
N LEU A 102 -15.38 3.45 2.71
CA LEU A 102 -14.75 2.20 2.35
C LEU A 102 -13.22 2.32 2.39
N GLN A 103 -12.66 3.44 1.93
CA GLN A 103 -11.23 3.71 2.07
C GLN A 103 -10.78 3.67 3.54
N ARG A 104 -11.53 4.30 4.46
CA ARG A 104 -11.24 4.25 5.90
C ARG A 104 -11.28 2.83 6.46
N ARG A 105 -12.29 2.04 6.09
CA ARG A 105 -12.42 0.63 6.53
C ARG A 105 -11.30 -0.26 5.99
N LEU A 106 -10.68 0.13 4.89
CA LEU A 106 -9.51 -0.51 4.31
C LEU A 106 -8.19 0.15 4.77
N THR A 107 -8.22 1.01 5.79
CA THR A 107 -7.05 1.76 6.31
C THR A 107 -6.27 2.50 5.22
N TYR A 108 -7.00 2.99 4.22
CA TYR A 108 -6.50 3.62 3.00
C TYR A 108 -5.47 2.77 2.23
N ASP A 109 -5.44 1.45 2.41
CA ASP A 109 -4.54 0.52 1.72
C ASP A 109 -5.17 0.05 0.39
N PRO A 110 -4.67 0.53 -0.78
CA PRO A 110 -5.17 0.12 -2.09
C PRO A 110 -4.91 -1.36 -2.41
N PHE A 111 -3.93 -1.99 -1.75
CA PHE A 111 -3.65 -3.42 -1.95
C PHE A 111 -4.63 -4.29 -1.17
N ARG A 112 -5.11 -3.87 0.01
CA ARG A 112 -6.28 -4.51 0.67
C ARG A 112 -7.49 -4.47 -0.24
N ALA A 113 -7.78 -3.31 -0.80
CA ALA A 113 -8.88 -3.14 -1.74
C ALA A 113 -8.72 -4.06 -2.97
N ARG A 114 -7.52 -4.16 -3.54
CA ARG A 114 -7.18 -5.10 -4.61
C ARG A 114 -7.52 -6.54 -4.21
N ARG A 115 -7.07 -7.01 -3.04
CA ARG A 115 -7.37 -8.38 -2.57
C ARG A 115 -8.87 -8.63 -2.41
N VAL A 116 -9.63 -7.66 -1.89
CA VAL A 116 -11.09 -7.79 -1.73
C VAL A 116 -11.83 -7.83 -3.08
N LEU A 117 -11.46 -6.94 -4.00
CA LEU A 117 -12.22 -6.70 -5.21
C LEU A 117 -11.78 -7.58 -6.38
N MET A 118 -10.51 -7.95 -6.44
CA MET A 118 -9.91 -8.54 -7.64
C MET A 118 -9.73 -10.05 -7.52
N ASP A 119 -9.72 -10.61 -6.30
CA ASP A 119 -9.72 -12.07 -6.07
C ASP A 119 -11.12 -12.69 -6.25
N ARG A 120 -12.14 -11.86 -6.50
CA ARG A 120 -13.51 -12.33 -6.75
C ARG A 120 -13.64 -13.03 -8.10
N PRO A 121 -14.20 -14.25 -8.14
CA PRO A 121 -14.52 -14.94 -9.39
C PRO A 121 -15.38 -14.07 -10.31
N GLY A 122 -15.09 -14.09 -11.62
CA GLY A 122 -15.86 -13.35 -12.62
C GLY A 122 -15.61 -11.83 -12.67
N LEU A 123 -14.79 -11.28 -11.76
CA LEU A 123 -14.38 -9.88 -11.85
C LEU A 123 -13.10 -9.67 -12.67
N ARG A 124 -12.39 -10.76 -12.98
CA ARG A 124 -11.26 -10.73 -13.90
C ARG A 124 -11.73 -10.26 -15.28
N PRO A 125 -11.04 -9.29 -15.88
CA PRO A 125 -11.40 -8.85 -17.21
C PRO A 125 -11.15 -9.94 -18.25
N THR A 126 -12.19 -10.62 -18.70
CA THR A 126 -12.07 -11.61 -19.79
C THR A 126 -12.65 -11.09 -21.09
N ASP A 127 -13.70 -10.26 -21.05
CA ASP A 127 -14.33 -9.71 -22.24
C ASP A 127 -14.85 -8.27 -22.05
N PRO A 128 -14.90 -7.47 -23.15
CA PRO A 128 -15.49 -6.16 -23.14
C PRO A 128 -17.01 -6.27 -22.95
N THR A 129 -17.49 -6.11 -21.72
CA THR A 129 -18.92 -5.89 -21.49
C THR A 129 -19.29 -4.48 -21.93
N THR A 130 -20.45 -4.35 -22.58
CA THR A 130 -21.04 -3.06 -22.91
C THR A 130 -22.27 -2.81 -22.04
N GLY A 131 -22.51 -1.55 -21.67
CA GLY A 131 -23.75 -1.14 -21.00
C GLY A 131 -23.60 -0.82 -19.51
N ARG A 132 -24.66 -1.05 -18.74
CA ARG A 132 -24.76 -0.64 -17.34
C ARG A 132 -24.29 -1.75 -16.41
N LEU A 133 -23.33 -1.44 -15.55
CA LEU A 133 -22.87 -2.37 -14.52
C LEU A 133 -23.69 -2.19 -13.24
N ALA A 134 -23.90 -3.29 -12.50
CA ALA A 134 -24.39 -3.20 -11.13
C ALA A 134 -23.22 -2.86 -10.19
N PRO A 135 -23.41 -1.98 -9.18
CA PRO A 135 -22.42 -1.80 -8.12
C PRO A 135 -22.06 -3.13 -7.44
N LEU A 136 -20.82 -3.25 -7.01
CA LEU A 136 -20.36 -4.42 -6.27
C LEU A 136 -20.64 -4.24 -4.78
N SER A 137 -21.27 -5.23 -4.16
CA SER A 137 -21.40 -5.26 -2.70
C SER A 137 -20.16 -5.88 -2.08
N VAL A 138 -19.61 -5.29 -1.03
CA VAL A 138 -18.45 -5.75 -0.24
C VAL A 138 -18.87 -5.90 1.22
N THR A 139 -18.75 -7.11 1.76
CA THR A 139 -19.16 -7.39 3.15
C THR A 139 -18.05 -7.09 4.14
N ASP A 140 -18.41 -6.83 5.41
CA ASP A 140 -17.45 -6.69 6.51
C ASP A 140 -16.56 -7.92 6.70
N GLU A 141 -17.06 -9.11 6.38
CA GLU A 141 -16.27 -10.33 6.43
C GLU A 141 -15.17 -10.33 5.36
N GLU A 142 -15.47 -9.88 4.15
CA GLU A 142 -14.44 -9.74 3.10
C GLU A 142 -13.39 -8.70 3.47
N LEU A 143 -13.81 -7.57 4.06
CA LEU A 143 -12.89 -6.54 4.54
C LEU A 143 -11.96 -7.09 5.63
N ARG A 144 -12.52 -7.77 6.66
CA ARG A 144 -11.73 -8.39 7.73
C ARG A 144 -10.75 -9.43 7.19
N ARG A 145 -11.20 -10.34 6.34
CA ARG A 145 -10.33 -11.36 5.71
C ARG A 145 -9.18 -10.73 4.91
N SER A 146 -9.38 -9.55 4.34
CA SER A 146 -8.32 -8.84 3.60
C SER A 146 -7.26 -8.19 4.49
N ALA A 147 -7.64 -7.82 5.71
CA ALA A 147 -6.76 -7.27 6.73
C ALA A 147 -5.91 -8.37 7.38
N ASP A 148 -6.50 -9.55 7.63
CA ASP A 148 -5.80 -10.72 8.19
C ASP A 148 -4.78 -11.32 7.23
N ARG A 149 -4.91 -11.05 5.93
CA ARG A 149 -4.00 -11.55 4.91
C ARG A 149 -2.75 -10.67 4.93
N PRO A 150 -1.57 -11.20 5.29
CA PRO A 150 -0.35 -10.41 5.28
C PRO A 150 -0.15 -9.84 3.88
N ALA A 151 0.31 -8.59 3.81
CA ALA A 151 0.85 -8.00 2.58
C ALA A 151 1.74 -9.04 1.90
N ALA A 152 1.70 -9.09 0.56
CA ALA A 152 2.37 -10.08 -0.28
C ALA A 152 3.58 -10.68 0.43
N ARG A 153 3.60 -12.01 0.62
CA ARG A 153 4.72 -12.71 1.26
C ARG A 153 5.94 -12.46 0.39
N LEU A 154 6.65 -11.36 0.67
CA LEU A 154 7.95 -11.09 0.12
C LEU A 154 8.72 -12.37 0.38
N LYS A 155 9.10 -13.06 -0.70
CA LYS A 155 10.07 -14.14 -0.60
C LYS A 155 11.18 -13.52 0.24
N ARG A 156 11.52 -14.14 1.38
CA ARG A 156 12.34 -13.57 2.47
C ARG A 156 13.79 -13.29 2.03
N SER A 157 13.98 -12.68 0.87
CA SER A 157 15.24 -12.26 0.35
C SER A 157 15.57 -10.95 1.01
N LEU A 158 16.56 -10.98 1.89
CA LEU A 158 17.11 -9.78 2.52
C LEU A 158 17.61 -8.77 1.48
N THR A 159 17.86 -9.21 0.23
CA THR A 159 18.26 -8.35 -0.89
C THR A 159 17.23 -7.28 -1.25
N GLN A 160 15.95 -7.48 -0.94
CA GLN A 160 14.87 -6.53 -1.26
C GLN A 160 14.67 -5.44 -0.19
N VAL A 161 15.23 -5.62 1.00
CA VAL A 161 15.04 -4.69 2.13
C VAL A 161 15.52 -3.26 1.81
N PRO A 162 16.67 -3.03 1.17
CA PRO A 162 17.09 -1.69 0.77
C PRO A 162 16.08 -1.00 -0.14
N THR A 163 15.57 -1.70 -1.16
CA THR A 163 14.57 -1.16 -2.10
C THR A 163 13.25 -0.83 -1.38
N LEU A 164 12.79 -1.68 -0.47
CA LEU A 164 11.60 -1.42 0.35
C LEU A 164 11.76 -0.19 1.24
N LEU A 165 12.92 -0.03 1.87
CA LEU A 165 13.20 1.15 2.69
C LEU A 165 13.25 2.42 1.85
N ASN A 166 13.79 2.33 0.65
CA ASN A 166 13.85 3.44 -0.27
C ASN A 166 12.44 3.87 -0.74
N LEU A 167 11.58 2.91 -1.09
CA LEU A 167 10.17 3.14 -1.40
C LEU A 167 9.40 3.72 -0.23
N LEU A 168 9.54 3.13 0.96
CA LEU A 168 8.88 3.63 2.17
C LEU A 168 9.34 5.06 2.48
N SER A 169 10.65 5.34 2.38
CA SER A 169 11.18 6.69 2.56
C SER A 169 10.59 7.68 1.55
N ALA A 170 10.43 7.29 0.28
CA ALA A 170 9.77 8.12 -0.73
C ALA A 170 8.31 8.43 -0.36
N ILE A 171 7.55 7.43 0.13
CA ILE A 171 6.17 7.62 0.59
C ILE A 171 6.12 8.58 1.78
N LEU A 172 6.97 8.37 2.80
CA LEU A 172 7.01 9.20 4.01
C LEU A 172 7.30 10.68 3.70
N HIS A 173 8.21 10.93 2.76
CA HIS A 173 8.58 12.28 2.35
C HIS A 173 7.72 12.83 1.19
N ARG A 174 6.68 12.11 0.74
CA ARG A 174 5.85 12.46 -0.44
C ARG A 174 6.68 12.82 -1.68
N ARG A 175 7.78 12.09 -1.89
CA ARG A 175 8.69 12.33 -3.03
C ARG A 175 8.18 11.63 -4.27
N ARG A 176 8.23 12.33 -5.39
CA ARG A 176 7.99 11.72 -6.70
C ARG A 176 9.13 10.78 -7.04
N THR A 177 8.82 9.53 -7.33
CA THR A 177 9.85 8.48 -7.37
C THR A 177 9.62 7.45 -8.48
N LEU A 178 10.68 7.09 -9.18
CA LEU A 178 10.72 5.96 -10.12
C LEU A 178 11.38 4.77 -9.44
N LEU A 179 10.72 3.62 -9.53
CA LEU A 179 11.31 2.33 -9.23
C LEU A 179 11.59 1.63 -10.57
N PRO A 180 12.86 1.63 -11.04
CA PRO A 180 13.25 1.01 -12.30
C PRO A 180 13.52 -0.48 -12.08
N GLU A 181 12.54 -1.32 -11.78
CA GLU A 181 12.83 -2.76 -11.59
C GLU A 181 11.59 -3.68 -11.67
N GLY A 182 11.64 -4.63 -12.61
CA GLY A 182 11.30 -6.06 -12.54
C GLY A 182 9.90 -6.56 -12.13
N ASP A 183 9.67 -7.85 -12.39
CA ASP A 183 8.42 -8.61 -12.14
C ASP A 183 7.86 -8.52 -10.70
N ALA A 184 8.65 -8.05 -9.72
CA ALA A 184 8.29 -7.95 -8.30
C ALA A 184 7.79 -6.56 -7.85
N SER A 185 7.56 -5.63 -8.79
CA SER A 185 7.22 -4.24 -8.48
C SER A 185 5.92 -4.06 -7.68
N ILE A 186 4.93 -4.94 -7.91
CA ILE A 186 3.64 -4.91 -7.20
C ILE A 186 3.83 -5.34 -5.74
N GLU A 187 4.55 -6.43 -5.48
CA GLU A 187 4.79 -6.93 -4.12
C GLU A 187 5.64 -5.98 -3.28
N LEU A 188 6.65 -5.35 -3.89
CA LEU A 188 7.47 -4.34 -3.23
C LEU A 188 6.62 -3.11 -2.86
N MET A 189 5.79 -2.64 -3.79
CA MET A 189 4.90 -1.51 -3.54
C MET A 189 3.85 -1.85 -2.47
N GLU A 190 3.28 -3.05 -2.52
CA GLU A 190 2.33 -3.54 -1.51
C GLU A 190 2.93 -3.53 -0.10
N ALA A 191 4.16 -4.05 0.06
CA ALA A 191 4.84 -4.07 1.34
C ALA A 191 5.22 -2.65 1.83
N ALA A 192 5.69 -1.78 0.93
CA ALA A 192 6.04 -0.40 1.29
C ALA A 192 4.80 0.42 1.70
N VAL A 193 3.68 0.27 0.98
CA VAL A 193 2.42 0.94 1.31
C VAL A 193 1.84 0.42 2.62
N ALA A 194 1.87 -0.90 2.86
CA ALA A 194 1.43 -1.48 4.13
C ALA A 194 2.26 -1.00 5.33
N ALA A 195 3.54 -0.67 5.12
CA ALA A 195 4.42 -0.11 6.16
C ALA A 195 4.30 1.42 6.32
N ALA A 196 3.64 2.12 5.40
CA ALA A 196 3.38 3.54 5.51
C ALA A 196 2.20 3.80 6.46
N PRO A 197 2.26 4.82 7.35
CA PRO A 197 1.12 5.26 8.15
C PRO A 197 -0.14 5.48 7.32
N ALA A 198 -1.31 5.04 7.82
CA ALA A 198 -2.57 5.11 7.10
C ALA A 198 -2.93 6.54 6.63
N GLY A 199 -2.60 7.56 7.42
CA GLY A 199 -2.75 8.97 7.02
C GLY A 199 -1.95 9.36 5.78
N LEU A 200 -0.77 8.74 5.58
CA LEU A 200 0.07 8.97 4.40
C LEU A 200 -0.34 8.14 3.19
N ARG A 201 -1.05 7.03 3.39
CA ARG A 201 -1.64 6.27 2.27
C ARG A 201 -2.79 7.04 1.64
N ARG A 202 -3.51 7.85 2.42
CA ARG A 202 -4.55 8.73 1.90
C ARG A 202 -3.96 9.69 0.87
N GLY A 203 -4.53 9.66 -0.34
CA GLY A 203 -4.11 10.49 -1.46
C GLY A 203 -2.83 10.03 -2.17
N LEU A 204 -2.20 8.91 -1.75
CA LEU A 204 -1.06 8.36 -2.45
C LEU A 204 -1.47 7.92 -3.86
N SER A 205 -0.72 8.35 -4.87
CA SER A 205 -0.92 7.94 -6.25
C SER A 205 0.26 7.14 -6.78
N PHE A 206 -0.01 6.04 -7.48
CA PHE A 206 1.06 5.22 -8.07
C PHE A 206 0.60 4.41 -9.27
N THR A 207 1.58 3.92 -10.04
CA THR A 207 1.40 2.93 -11.11
C THR A 207 2.47 1.86 -11.04
N CYS A 208 2.08 0.59 -11.17
CA CYS A 208 2.97 -0.55 -11.30
C CYS A 208 2.59 -1.35 -12.56
N GLY A 209 3.59 -1.75 -13.36
CA GLY A 209 3.37 -2.56 -14.58
C GLY A 209 2.73 -1.79 -15.74
N MET A 210 2.67 -0.46 -15.66
CA MET A 210 2.17 0.42 -16.73
C MET A 210 3.27 1.39 -17.14
N ARG A 211 3.50 1.60 -18.43
CA ARG A 211 4.44 2.59 -18.96
C ARG A 211 4.07 4.01 -18.53
N HIS A 212 4.99 4.95 -18.60
CA HIS A 212 4.65 6.34 -18.29
C HIS A 212 3.68 6.93 -19.34
N ALA A 213 2.74 7.75 -18.87
CA ALA A 213 1.92 8.59 -19.74
C ALA A 213 1.75 9.96 -19.07
N PRO A 214 1.98 11.10 -19.76
CA PRO A 214 1.88 12.43 -19.15
C PRO A 214 0.51 12.76 -18.53
N GLN A 215 -0.55 12.12 -19.03
CA GLN A 215 -1.92 12.29 -18.53
C GLN A 215 -2.22 11.45 -17.28
N ARG A 216 -1.36 10.46 -16.99
CA ARG A 216 -1.39 9.58 -15.82
C ARG A 216 -0.25 9.97 -14.88
N ASP A 217 -0.34 11.18 -14.34
CA ASP A 217 0.61 11.67 -13.35
C ASP A 217 0.43 10.93 -12.02
N ALA A 218 1.52 10.48 -11.40
CA ALA A 218 1.51 9.74 -10.14
C ALA A 218 2.75 10.06 -9.28
N ASP A 219 2.64 9.89 -7.97
CA ASP A 219 3.76 10.08 -7.04
C ASP A 219 4.82 9.01 -7.27
N ILE A 220 4.42 7.76 -7.41
CA ILE A 220 5.34 6.63 -7.56
C ILE A 220 5.07 5.89 -8.87
N LEU A 221 6.11 5.74 -9.69
CA LEU A 221 6.05 4.96 -10.92
C LEU A 221 6.97 3.75 -10.80
N CYS A 222 6.42 2.54 -10.82
CA CYS A 222 7.17 1.31 -10.96
C CYS A 222 7.11 0.87 -12.42
N LEU A 223 8.19 1.13 -13.16
CA LEU A 223 8.26 1.00 -14.61
C LEU A 223 9.36 0.00 -14.98
N ASP A 224 9.08 -0.82 -15.99
CA ASP A 224 10.12 -1.45 -16.79
C ASP A 224 10.48 -0.49 -17.94
N ALA A 225 11.35 0.48 -17.63
CA ALA A 225 11.73 1.55 -18.54
C ALA A 225 13.22 1.50 -18.84
N GLY A 226 13.59 1.72 -20.10
CA GLY A 226 14.98 1.85 -20.51
C GLY A 226 15.61 3.16 -20.00
N GLY A 227 16.94 3.24 -20.04
CA GLY A 227 17.70 4.38 -19.50
C GLY A 227 17.26 5.76 -20.03
N ALA A 228 16.93 5.87 -21.32
CA ALA A 228 16.52 7.14 -21.92
C ALA A 228 15.14 7.64 -21.40
N GLU A 229 14.18 6.73 -21.18
CA GLU A 229 12.88 7.10 -20.61
C GLU A 229 13.02 7.51 -19.15
N LEU A 230 13.84 6.77 -18.37
CA LEU A 230 14.15 7.13 -16.99
C LEU A 230 14.83 8.49 -16.88
N GLU A 231 15.78 8.79 -17.77
CA GLU A 231 16.47 10.08 -17.81
C GLU A 231 15.52 11.22 -18.18
N ALA A 232 14.62 11.03 -19.14
CA ALA A 232 13.61 12.02 -19.48
C ALA A 232 12.68 12.28 -18.29
N LEU A 233 12.21 11.25 -17.59
CA LEU A 233 11.36 11.40 -16.41
C LEU A 233 12.09 12.09 -15.25
N GLN A 234 13.37 11.79 -15.06
CA GLN A 234 14.18 12.45 -14.05
C GLN A 234 14.36 13.94 -14.37
N ASN A 235 14.76 14.27 -15.60
CA ASN A 235 15.11 15.63 -16.00
C ASN A 235 13.87 16.53 -16.20
N ASP A 236 12.81 16.01 -16.83
CA ASP A 236 11.67 16.83 -17.25
C ASP A 236 10.55 16.88 -16.20
N ARG A 237 10.48 15.88 -15.32
CA ARG A 237 9.36 15.70 -14.38
C ARG A 237 9.79 15.65 -12.91
N GLY A 238 11.10 15.67 -12.64
CA GLY A 238 11.64 15.76 -11.28
C GLY A 238 11.44 14.49 -10.46
N TYR A 239 11.34 13.32 -11.10
CA TYR A 239 11.31 12.07 -10.35
C TYR A 239 12.71 11.69 -9.84
N ALA A 240 12.77 11.19 -8.61
CA ALA A 240 13.96 10.53 -8.07
C ALA A 240 13.99 9.05 -8.48
N VAL A 241 15.12 8.54 -8.96
CA VAL A 241 15.26 7.13 -9.37
C VAL A 241 15.82 6.27 -8.23
N LEU A 242 15.06 5.26 -7.77
CA LEU A 242 15.47 4.31 -6.72
C LEU A 242 16.32 3.17 -7.27
N ASP A 243 17.55 3.47 -7.67
CA ASP A 243 18.58 2.45 -7.99
C ASP A 243 19.94 3.12 -8.25
N ARG A 244 19.94 4.40 -8.64
CA ARG A 244 21.17 5.18 -8.75
C ARG A 244 21.73 5.40 -7.34
N ALA A 245 23.02 5.09 -7.17
CA ALA A 245 23.81 5.01 -5.91
C ALA A 245 23.76 6.22 -4.94
N GLY A 246 22.87 7.19 -5.15
CA GLY A 246 22.64 8.35 -4.29
C GLY A 246 21.32 8.32 -3.50
N PHE A 247 20.38 7.39 -3.74
CA PHE A 247 19.19 7.30 -2.89
C PHE A 247 19.46 6.37 -1.70
N THR A 248 19.82 6.97 -0.58
CA THR A 248 19.94 6.26 0.70
C THR A 248 18.75 6.61 1.59
N ALA A 249 17.97 5.60 1.98
CA ALA A 249 17.07 5.72 3.12
C ALA A 249 17.92 5.98 4.38
N GLY A 250 18.03 7.25 4.81
CA GLY A 250 18.72 7.64 6.03
C GLY A 250 19.03 9.14 6.09
N GLY A 251 19.29 9.65 7.29
CA GLY A 251 19.67 11.04 7.56
C GLY A 251 18.50 12.00 7.71
N GLY A 252 17.28 11.50 7.94
CA GLY A 252 16.06 12.31 8.02
C GLY A 252 15.27 12.17 9.31
N GLU A 253 14.23 12.99 9.45
CA GLU A 253 13.29 12.99 10.58
C GLU A 253 12.49 11.68 10.72
N PHE A 254 12.40 10.89 9.64
CA PHE A 254 11.72 9.60 9.59
C PHE A 254 12.63 8.39 9.86
N ASP A 255 13.92 8.59 10.10
CA ASP A 255 14.90 7.52 10.34
C ASP A 255 14.47 6.50 11.42
N PRO A 256 13.86 6.91 12.55
CA PRO A 256 13.38 5.95 13.54
C PRO A 256 12.37 4.94 12.97
N TRP A 257 11.42 5.41 12.15
CA TRP A 257 10.41 4.54 11.53
C TRP A 257 11.03 3.65 10.45
N LEU A 258 11.96 4.19 9.65
CA LEU A 258 12.70 3.41 8.66
C LEU A 258 13.58 2.33 9.32
N ASN A 259 14.18 2.62 10.47
CA ASN A 259 14.97 1.65 11.23
C ASN A 259 14.11 0.56 11.86
N LEU A 260 12.93 0.92 12.38
CA LEU A 260 11.92 -0.06 12.81
C LEU A 260 11.53 -0.96 11.62
N ALA A 261 11.17 -0.37 10.48
CA ALA A 261 10.78 -1.11 9.29
C ALA A 261 11.87 -2.08 8.80
N ARG A 262 13.12 -1.61 8.73
CA ARG A 262 14.30 -2.42 8.40
C ARG A 262 14.37 -3.64 9.30
N ARG A 263 14.32 -3.44 10.62
CA ARG A 263 14.36 -4.51 11.62
C ARG A 263 13.20 -5.49 11.43
N CYS A 264 11.97 -4.99 11.29
CA CYS A 264 10.78 -5.82 11.10
C CYS A 264 10.87 -6.69 9.85
N TRP A 265 11.31 -6.15 8.70
CA TRP A 265 11.49 -6.94 7.49
C TRP A 265 12.62 -7.96 7.61
N THR A 266 13.77 -7.57 8.16
CA THR A 266 14.90 -8.49 8.39
C THR A 266 14.53 -9.65 9.31
N LEU A 267 13.74 -9.40 10.34
CA LEU A 267 13.28 -10.42 11.30
C LEU A 267 12.02 -11.18 10.85
N GLY A 268 11.45 -10.85 9.68
CA GLY A 268 10.19 -11.45 9.23
C GLY A 268 8.97 -11.11 10.08
N ARG A 269 9.01 -9.97 10.79
CA ARG A 269 7.96 -9.45 11.69
C ARG A 269 7.20 -8.26 11.09
N ALA A 270 7.03 -8.23 9.77
CA ALA A 270 6.35 -7.14 9.06
C ALA A 270 4.89 -6.92 9.51
N GLY A 271 4.21 -7.97 9.99
CA GLY A 271 2.82 -7.86 10.46
C GLY A 271 2.63 -6.81 11.56
N GLY A 272 3.48 -6.81 12.59
CA GLY A 272 3.38 -5.83 13.68
C GLY A 272 3.67 -4.40 13.25
N LEU A 273 4.52 -4.21 12.23
CA LEU A 273 4.75 -2.90 11.61
C LEU A 273 3.50 -2.42 10.87
N HIS A 274 2.85 -3.30 10.10
CA HIS A 274 1.66 -2.96 9.32
C HIS A 274 0.46 -2.65 10.22
N GLU A 275 0.27 -3.43 11.30
CA GLU A 275 -0.74 -3.16 12.33
C GLU A 275 -0.53 -1.78 12.96
N ALA A 276 0.71 -1.47 13.36
CA ALA A 276 1.02 -0.14 13.89
C ALA A 276 0.76 0.96 12.85
N ALA A 277 1.13 0.74 11.59
CA ALA A 277 0.91 1.69 10.51
C ALA A 277 -0.58 1.96 10.22
N ASP A 278 -1.43 0.93 10.33
CA ASP A 278 -2.88 1.03 10.14
C ASP A 278 -3.55 1.96 11.15
N ASP A 279 -3.07 1.95 12.38
CA ASP A 279 -3.64 2.76 13.46
C ASP A 279 -3.26 4.25 13.36
N LEU A 280 -2.28 4.59 12.51
CA LEU A 280 -1.72 5.94 12.39
C LEU A 280 -2.44 6.76 11.31
N LEU A 281 -3.70 7.09 11.60
CA LEU A 281 -4.50 7.97 10.75
C LEU A 281 -4.05 9.43 10.84
N ASP A 282 -4.14 10.03 12.02
CA ASP A 282 -3.82 11.45 12.23
C ASP A 282 -2.37 11.64 12.75
N GLU A 283 -1.75 10.59 13.29
CA GLU A 283 -0.44 10.60 13.95
C GLU A 283 0.73 10.29 12.98
N SER A 284 0.66 10.83 11.75
CA SER A 284 1.68 10.57 10.70
C SER A 284 2.89 11.51 10.74
N MET A 285 3.01 12.34 11.79
CA MET A 285 4.08 13.33 11.92
C MET A 285 5.41 12.68 12.33
N PRO A 286 6.56 13.22 11.89
CA PRO A 286 7.88 12.66 12.20
C PRO A 286 8.13 12.40 13.69
N GLU A 287 7.78 13.35 14.56
CA GLU A 287 7.96 13.20 16.01
C GLU A 287 7.08 12.08 16.59
N SER A 288 5.83 11.95 16.14
CA SER A 288 4.95 10.84 16.53
C SER A 288 5.56 9.51 16.09
N LEU A 289 5.96 9.39 14.83
CA LEU A 289 6.57 8.16 14.31
C LEU A 289 7.86 7.80 15.05
N LYS A 290 8.66 8.78 15.45
CA LYS A 290 9.85 8.55 16.29
C LYS A 290 9.51 7.95 17.65
N ARG A 291 8.53 8.51 18.35
CA ARG A 291 8.11 8.04 19.69
C ARG A 291 7.46 6.65 19.62
N ILE A 292 6.57 6.45 18.65
CA ILE A 292 5.95 5.15 18.37
C ILE A 292 7.01 4.10 18.02
N SER A 293 8.00 4.45 17.17
CA SER A 293 9.10 3.53 16.85
C SER A 293 9.88 3.11 18.09
N ALA A 294 10.20 4.07 18.97
CA ALA A 294 10.91 3.80 20.21
C ALA A 294 10.11 2.85 21.13
N LEU A 295 8.79 3.06 21.26
CA LEU A 295 7.90 2.20 22.06
C LEU A 295 7.82 0.78 21.48
N LEU A 296 7.68 0.63 20.16
CA LEU A 296 7.64 -0.67 19.50
C LEU A 296 8.96 -1.43 19.64
N MET A 297 10.10 -0.75 19.47
CA MET A 297 11.42 -1.38 19.68
C MET A 297 11.60 -1.84 21.14
N LYS A 298 11.11 -1.07 22.11
CA LYS A 298 11.14 -1.44 23.54
C LYS A 298 10.20 -2.59 23.88
N LEU A 299 9.03 -2.65 23.27
CA LEU A 299 8.09 -3.76 23.42
C LEU A 299 8.70 -5.10 22.97
N ASP A 300 9.55 -5.06 21.96
CA ASP A 300 10.31 -6.21 21.45
C ASP A 300 11.38 -6.70 22.43
N GLU A 301 11.89 -5.83 23.30
CA GLU A 301 12.95 -6.16 24.25
C GLU A 301 12.42 -6.84 25.53
N VAL A 302 11.13 -6.65 25.86
CA VAL A 302 10.57 -7.05 27.16
C VAL A 302 10.80 -8.52 27.50
N ASP A 303 10.63 -9.42 26.54
CA ASP A 303 10.72 -10.86 26.83
C ASP A 303 12.15 -11.30 27.19
N ALA A 304 13.16 -10.62 26.65
CA ALA A 304 14.58 -10.91 26.84
C ALA A 304 15.25 -10.03 27.91
N ALA A 305 14.51 -9.10 28.52
CA ALA A 305 15.03 -8.15 29.50
C ALA A 305 15.20 -8.80 30.89
N ASP A 306 16.29 -8.46 31.57
CA ASP A 306 16.52 -8.75 32.98
C ASP A 306 15.79 -7.74 33.90
N LEU A 307 15.86 -7.93 35.23
CA LEU A 307 15.18 -7.05 36.19
C LEU A 307 15.60 -5.57 36.06
N PRO A 308 16.90 -5.20 36.02
CA PRO A 308 17.29 -3.80 35.80
C PRO A 308 16.80 -3.23 34.47
N ARG A 309 16.82 -4.01 33.39
CA ARG A 309 16.30 -3.55 32.09
C ARG A 309 14.80 -3.34 32.13
N LEU A 310 14.04 -4.24 32.77
CA LEU A 310 12.58 -4.10 32.92
C LEU A 310 12.20 -2.85 33.72
N GLU A 311 12.93 -2.54 34.80
CA GLU A 311 12.72 -1.30 35.57
C GLU A 311 12.96 -0.06 34.71
N ASN A 312 14.01 -0.07 33.90
CA ASN A 312 14.27 1.01 32.95
C ASN A 312 13.18 1.16 31.89
N LEU A 313 12.62 0.06 31.39
CA LEU A 313 11.51 0.08 30.44
C LEU A 313 10.23 0.62 31.08
N ILE A 314 9.91 0.21 32.31
CA ILE A 314 8.75 0.70 33.07
C ILE A 314 8.89 2.21 33.30
N ARG A 315 10.04 2.68 33.79
CA ARG A 315 10.30 4.10 34.01
C ARG A 315 10.16 4.90 32.72
N PHE A 316 10.80 4.44 31.64
CA PHE A 316 10.69 5.07 30.33
C PHE A 316 9.23 5.25 29.89
N ALA A 317 8.40 4.22 30.05
CA ALA A 317 7.00 4.28 29.65
C ALA A 317 6.15 5.15 30.59
N ALA A 318 6.45 5.16 31.89
CA ALA A 318 5.74 5.97 32.87
C ALA A 318 6.02 7.49 32.72
N GLU A 319 7.22 7.85 32.29
CA GLU A 319 7.64 9.24 32.06
C GLU A 319 7.16 9.80 30.70
N ALA A 320 6.68 8.94 29.80
CA ALA A 320 6.23 9.36 28.48
C ALA A 320 4.82 9.98 28.50
N GLU A 321 4.69 11.23 28.07
CA GLU A 321 3.42 11.94 27.86
C GLU A 321 2.91 11.73 26.42
N PRO A 322 1.94 10.84 26.16
CA PRO A 322 1.58 10.42 24.81
C PRO A 322 1.00 11.57 24.00
N LEU A 323 1.41 11.68 22.73
CA LEU A 323 0.89 12.69 21.80
C LEU A 323 -0.44 12.30 21.15
N GLY A 324 -0.81 11.03 21.25
CA GLY A 324 -2.02 10.50 20.62
C GLY A 324 -2.40 9.12 21.15
N ALA A 325 -3.49 8.59 20.59
CA ALA A 325 -4.13 7.36 21.07
C ALA A 325 -3.28 6.13 20.78
N VAL A 326 -2.57 6.12 19.65
CA VAL A 326 -1.69 4.99 19.30
C VAL A 326 -0.51 4.92 20.27
N GLU A 327 0.11 6.07 20.54
CA GLU A 327 1.20 6.16 21.50
C GLU A 327 0.77 5.74 22.91
N ASP A 328 -0.36 6.25 23.39
CA ASP A 328 -0.88 5.92 24.72
C ASP A 328 -1.14 4.41 24.90
N ARG A 329 -1.74 3.79 23.89
CA ARG A 329 -2.00 2.35 23.89
C ARG A 329 -0.70 1.53 23.89
N LEU A 330 0.29 1.93 23.10
CA LEU A 330 1.61 1.26 23.07
C LEU A 330 2.36 1.43 24.39
N ARG A 331 2.30 2.63 24.98
CA ARG A 331 2.84 2.94 26.31
C ARG A 331 2.23 2.05 27.38
N THR A 332 0.89 1.98 27.42
CA THR A 332 0.15 1.13 28.36
C THR A 332 0.51 -0.34 28.19
N ARG A 333 0.57 -0.83 26.95
CA ARG A 333 0.99 -2.20 26.63
C ARG A 333 2.42 -2.50 27.09
N LEU A 334 3.34 -1.54 26.97
CA LEU A 334 4.72 -1.68 27.41
C LEU A 334 4.80 -1.79 28.93
N LEU A 335 4.12 -0.90 29.67
CA LEU A 335 4.03 -0.95 31.13
C LEU A 335 3.51 -2.30 31.61
N ASP A 336 2.37 -2.72 31.07
CA ASP A 336 1.71 -3.98 31.44
C ASP A 336 2.59 -5.20 31.19
N ARG A 337 3.20 -5.28 30.01
CA ARG A 337 4.05 -6.43 29.64
C ARG A 337 5.32 -6.48 30.49
N ALA A 338 5.96 -5.33 30.70
CA ALA A 338 7.18 -5.24 31.50
C ALA A 338 6.90 -5.58 32.98
N ALA A 339 5.80 -5.09 33.56
CA ALA A 339 5.40 -5.40 34.93
C ALA A 339 5.10 -6.90 35.12
N ARG A 340 4.39 -7.53 34.17
CA ARG A 340 4.15 -8.98 34.20
C ARG A 340 5.45 -9.78 34.11
N ARG A 341 6.36 -9.42 33.20
CA ARG A 341 7.65 -10.12 33.08
C ARG A 341 8.52 -9.94 34.32
N LYS A 342 8.54 -8.74 34.91
CA LYS A 342 9.24 -8.47 36.18
C LYS A 342 8.71 -9.36 37.31
N SER A 343 7.39 -9.44 37.44
CA SER A 343 6.74 -10.27 38.46
C SER A 343 7.07 -11.76 38.28
N ALA A 344 7.13 -12.24 37.04
CA ALA A 344 7.52 -13.61 36.74
C ALA A 344 8.98 -13.91 37.15
N LEU A 345 9.93 -13.02 36.80
CA LEU A 345 11.34 -13.19 37.19
C LEU A 345 11.54 -13.19 38.71
N LEU A 346 10.84 -12.31 39.44
CA LEU A 346 10.90 -12.28 40.91
C LEU A 346 10.33 -13.56 41.55
N ALA A 347 9.30 -14.15 40.93
CA ALA A 347 8.75 -15.42 41.38
C ALA A 347 9.71 -16.60 41.09
N GLU A 348 10.47 -16.55 40.00
CA GLU A 348 11.51 -17.53 39.65
C GLU A 348 12.72 -17.46 40.61
N GLU A 349 13.06 -16.26 41.12
CA GLU A 349 14.16 -16.04 42.07
C GLU A 349 13.79 -16.31 43.54
N ALA A 350 12.49 -16.38 43.86
CA ALA A 350 12.06 -16.64 45.23
C ALA A 350 12.58 -18.03 45.67
N PRO A 351 13.38 -18.11 46.75
CA PRO A 351 13.96 -19.37 47.18
C PRO A 351 12.84 -20.38 47.43
N THR A 352 12.93 -21.56 46.83
CA THR A 352 12.03 -22.67 47.14
C THR A 352 12.19 -22.97 48.62
N ILE A 353 11.25 -22.48 49.44
CA ILE A 353 11.19 -22.83 50.85
C ILE A 353 10.84 -24.31 50.89
N VAL A 354 11.87 -25.16 50.97
CA VAL A 354 11.70 -26.59 51.22
C VAL A 354 11.20 -26.68 52.66
N ASN A 355 9.90 -26.91 52.83
CA ASN A 355 9.36 -27.31 54.13
C ASN A 355 9.97 -28.69 54.45
N ILE A 356 10.96 -28.69 55.34
CA ILE A 356 11.59 -29.88 55.91
C ILE A 356 10.69 -30.44 57.01
#